data_AF-A0A0U2DYA7-F1
#
_entry.id   AF-A0A0U2DYA7-F1
#
_cell.length_a   1.000
_cell.length_b   1.000
_cell.length_c   1.000
_cell.angle_alpha   90.00
_cell.angle_beta   90.00
_cell.angle_gamma   90.00
#
_symmetry.space_group_name_H-M   'P 1'
#
loop_
_entity.id
_entity.type
_entity.pdbx_description
1 polymer ?
#
loop_
_entity_poly.entity_id
_entity_poly.type
_entity_poly.pdbx_seq_one_letter_code
_entity_poly.pdbx_strand_id
1 'polypeptide(L)'
;MMPNLFSIFDPHSSINYSLNWLSLFIPLFMFPNHFWFKKSKFFLFWYSINNFLLKEFNNFKKNNLTNIIIFFSMFLTITIMNFIGLFPYIFTPSSHLSITLPLSLTIWMSIM
;
A
#
# COMPACT_ATOMS: atom_id res chain seq x y z
N MET A 1 -4.64 -32.36 1.44
CA MET A 1 -3.95 -31.80 2.63
C MET A 1 -4.99 -31.06 3.44
N MET A 2 -4.97 -31.16 4.77
CA MET A 2 -5.77 -30.26 5.61
C MET A 2 -5.36 -28.81 5.27
N PRO A 3 -6.31 -27.89 5.09
CA PRO A 3 -5.96 -26.50 4.90
C PRO A 3 -5.32 -25.99 6.19
N ASN A 4 -3.99 -25.85 6.20
CA ASN A 4 -3.29 -25.17 7.28
C ASN A 4 -3.74 -23.70 7.25
N LEU A 5 -4.19 -23.17 8.38
CA LEU A 5 -4.56 -21.75 8.53
C LEU A 5 -3.41 -20.82 8.12
N PHE A 6 -2.17 -21.28 8.26
CA PHE A 6 -0.97 -20.53 7.89
C PHE A 6 -0.61 -20.59 6.40
N SER A 7 -1.25 -21.45 5.61
CA SER A 7 -0.94 -21.60 4.17
C SER A 7 -1.15 -20.32 3.35
N ILE A 8 -2.00 -19.41 3.84
CA ILE A 8 -2.23 -18.09 3.21
C ILE A 8 -1.02 -17.15 3.37
N PHE A 9 -0.17 -17.39 4.38
CA PHE A 9 1.04 -16.62 4.63
C PHE A 9 2.29 -17.29 4.03
N ASP A 10 2.17 -18.46 3.41
CA ASP A 10 3.33 -19.12 2.82
C ASP A 10 3.66 -18.50 1.45
N PRO A 11 4.86 -17.92 1.25
CA PRO A 11 5.23 -17.32 -0.03
C PRO A 11 5.50 -18.38 -1.12
N HIS A 12 5.73 -19.64 -0.74
CA HIS A 12 6.11 -20.76 -1.60
C HIS A 12 4.94 -21.70 -1.92
N SER A 13 3.77 -21.15 -2.25
CA SER A 13 2.57 -21.93 -2.58
C SER A 13 2.67 -22.69 -3.91
N SER A 14 3.56 -22.30 -4.83
CA SER A 14 3.77 -22.99 -6.11
C SER A 14 5.07 -23.81 -6.09
N ILE A 15 5.05 -24.97 -6.77
CA ILE A 15 6.09 -26.02 -6.72
C ILE A 15 7.52 -25.48 -6.92
N ASN A 16 7.72 -24.44 -7.75
CA ASN A 16 9.05 -23.91 -8.06
C ASN A 16 9.20 -22.39 -7.91
N TYR A 17 8.11 -21.63 -7.76
CA TYR A 17 8.17 -20.16 -7.75
C TYR A 17 7.40 -19.56 -6.58
N SER A 18 7.93 -18.50 -5.99
CA SER A 18 7.26 -17.73 -4.93
C SER A 18 6.37 -16.62 -5.53
N LEU A 19 5.42 -17.01 -6.39
CA LEU A 19 4.57 -16.06 -7.14
C LEU A 19 3.68 -15.19 -6.25
N ASN A 20 3.46 -15.58 -5.00
CA ASN A 20 2.71 -14.79 -4.02
C ASN A 20 3.29 -13.38 -3.82
N TRP A 21 4.60 -13.21 -3.97
CA TRP A 21 5.25 -11.89 -3.90
C TRP A 21 4.80 -10.91 -5.00
N LEU A 22 4.20 -11.38 -6.09
CA LEU A 22 3.60 -10.50 -7.11
C LEU A 22 2.45 -9.67 -6.54
N SER A 23 1.88 -10.04 -5.38
CA SER A 23 0.90 -9.21 -4.69
C SER A 23 1.45 -7.83 -4.30
N LEU A 24 2.79 -7.68 -4.23
CA LEU A 24 3.46 -6.39 -4.03
C LEU A 24 3.13 -5.35 -5.10
N PHE A 25 2.73 -5.77 -6.30
CA PHE A 25 2.41 -4.85 -7.40
C PHE A 25 0.94 -4.42 -7.42
N ILE A 26 0.06 -5.02 -6.61
CA ILE A 26 -1.38 -4.75 -6.67
C ILE A 26 -1.73 -3.28 -6.37
N PRO A 27 -1.13 -2.61 -5.36
CA PRO A 27 -1.44 -1.20 -5.10
C PRO A 27 -1.15 -0.30 -6.30
N LEU A 28 -0.15 -0.64 -7.12
CA LEU A 28 0.20 0.13 -8.30
C LEU A 28 -0.96 0.17 -9.30
N PHE A 29 -1.69 -0.94 -9.44
CA PHE A 29 -2.83 -1.04 -10.35
C PHE A 29 -4.11 -0.40 -9.78
N MET A 30 -4.23 -0.27 -8.46
CA MET A 30 -5.41 0.33 -7.83
C MET A 30 -5.44 1.87 -7.88
N PHE A 31 -4.33 2.51 -8.25
CA PHE A 31 -4.31 3.97 -8.38
C PHE A 31 -5.21 4.45 -9.52
N PRO A 32 -6.03 5.49 -9.29
CA PRO A 32 -6.95 6.00 -10.30
C PRO A 32 -6.19 6.72 -11.41
N ASN A 33 -6.18 6.15 -12.61
CA ASN A 33 -5.60 6.80 -13.78
C ASN A 33 -6.53 7.85 -14.39
N HIS A 34 -5.95 8.95 -14.87
CA HIS A 34 -6.68 9.99 -15.60
C HIS A 34 -6.65 9.69 -17.10
N PHE A 35 -7.70 9.07 -17.61
CA PHE A 35 -7.78 8.70 -19.04
C PHE A 35 -8.53 9.73 -19.90
N TRP A 36 -9.43 10.54 -19.31
CA TRP A 36 -10.33 11.44 -20.04
C TRP A 36 -10.40 12.81 -19.38
N PHE A 37 -10.73 13.86 -20.14
CA PHE A 37 -10.94 15.22 -19.62
C PHE A 37 -11.93 15.27 -18.45
N LYS A 38 -13.00 14.44 -18.49
CA LYS A 38 -13.93 14.31 -17.37
C LYS A 38 -13.41 13.31 -16.36
N LYS A 39 -13.23 13.75 -15.11
CA LYS A 39 -12.87 12.88 -13.98
C LYS A 39 -13.94 11.80 -13.78
N SER A 40 -13.51 10.54 -13.66
CA SER A 40 -14.40 9.42 -13.32
C SER A 40 -14.85 9.51 -11.87
N LYS A 41 -15.96 8.83 -11.53
CA LYS A 41 -16.46 8.75 -10.13
C LYS A 41 -15.38 8.20 -9.19
N PHE A 42 -14.63 7.20 -9.64
CA PHE A 42 -13.52 6.61 -8.89
C PHE A 42 -12.40 7.62 -8.63
N PHE A 43 -12.02 8.41 -9.64
CA PHE A 43 -11.03 9.48 -9.48
C PHE A 43 -11.51 10.57 -8.52
N LEU A 44 -12.79 10.95 -8.56
CA LEU A 44 -13.39 11.90 -7.62
C LEU A 44 -13.36 11.39 -6.18
N PHE A 45 -13.67 10.10 -5.96
CA PHE A 45 -13.58 9.47 -4.65
C PHE A 45 -12.14 9.51 -4.10
N TRP A 46 -11.18 9.03 -4.88
CA TRP A 46 -9.76 9.11 -4.53
C TRP A 46 -9.28 10.53 -4.24
N TYR A 47 -9.72 11.49 -5.04
CA TYR A 47 -9.39 12.90 -4.84
C TYR A 47 -9.96 13.45 -3.52
N SER A 48 -11.15 13.02 -3.12
CA SER A 48 -11.74 13.42 -1.82
C SER A 48 -10.94 12.87 -0.62
N ILE A 49 -10.50 11.61 -0.68
CA ILE A 49 -9.63 11.01 0.36
C ILE A 49 -8.31 11.77 0.45
N ASN A 50 -7.67 12.01 -0.70
CA ASN A 50 -6.38 12.71 -0.74
C ASN A 50 -6.49 14.14 -0.21
N ASN A 51 -7.57 14.86 -0.53
CA ASN A 51 -7.80 16.20 -0.02
C ASN A 51 -8.10 16.24 1.47
N PHE A 52 -8.80 15.23 2.01
CA PHE A 52 -9.03 15.11 3.44
C PHE A 52 -7.71 14.95 4.19
N LEU A 53 -6.88 13.99 3.76
CA LEU A 53 -5.57 13.73 4.36
C LEU A 53 -4.64 14.95 4.26
N LEU A 54 -4.59 15.63 3.11
CA LEU A 54 -3.78 16.84 2.95
C LEU A 54 -4.20 17.97 3.89
N LYS A 55 -5.48 18.07 4.24
CA LYS A 55 -5.97 19.09 5.18
C LYS A 55 -5.48 18.81 6.60
N GLU A 56 -5.44 17.56 7.04
CA GLU A 56 -4.88 17.19 8.35
C GLU A 56 -3.40 17.56 8.47
N PHE A 57 -2.63 17.39 7.38
CA PHE A 57 -1.22 17.74 7.35
C PHE A 57 -0.93 19.22 7.07
N ASN A 58 -1.94 20.08 6.85
CA ASN A 58 -1.70 21.50 6.55
C ASN A 58 -0.91 22.23 7.65
N ASN A 59 -1.07 21.81 8.91
CA ASN A 59 -0.32 22.39 10.03
C ASN A 59 1.19 22.10 9.96
N PHE A 60 1.60 20.97 9.38
CA PHE A 60 3.00 20.57 9.23
C PHE A 60 3.63 21.02 7.90
N LYS A 61 2.85 21.69 7.04
CA LYS A 61 3.18 21.93 5.63
C LYS A 61 4.28 22.95 5.38
N LYS A 62 4.53 23.90 6.30
CA LYS A 62 5.39 25.06 6.03
C LYS A 62 6.85 24.71 5.71
N ASN A 63 7.42 23.68 6.34
CA ASN A 63 8.84 23.34 6.16
C ASN A 63 9.10 21.92 5.65
N ASN A 64 8.12 21.00 5.70
CA ASN A 64 8.35 19.56 5.52
C ASN A 64 7.51 18.93 4.40
N LEU A 65 7.26 19.67 3.30
CA LEU A 65 6.42 19.20 2.17
C LEU A 65 6.89 17.86 1.58
N THR A 66 8.20 17.68 1.41
CA THR A 66 8.79 16.44 0.89
C THR A 66 8.49 15.26 1.79
N ASN A 67 8.66 15.43 3.10
CA ASN A 67 8.42 14.38 4.08
C ASN A 67 6.92 14.04 4.14
N ILE A 68 6.04 15.03 4.02
CA ILE A 68 4.59 14.80 3.94
C ILE A 68 4.24 13.95 2.71
N ILE A 69 4.85 14.21 1.56
CA ILE A 69 4.62 13.41 0.34
C ILE A 69 5.10 11.96 0.54
N ILE A 70 6.28 11.77 1.13
CA ILE A 70 6.81 10.43 1.42
C ILE A 70 5.87 9.68 2.36
N PHE A 71 5.48 10.29 3.48
CA PHE A 71 4.52 9.71 4.41
C PHE A 71 3.17 9.40 3.76
N PHE A 72 2.66 10.30 2.93
CA PHE A 72 1.39 10.14 2.26
C PHE A 72 1.41 8.95 1.29
N SER A 73 2.47 8.83 0.50
CA SER A 73 2.65 7.71 -0.43
C SER A 73 2.76 6.37 0.31
N MET A 74 3.52 6.31 1.40
CA MET A 74 3.66 5.11 2.24
C MET A 74 2.35 4.74 2.93
N PHE A 75 1.60 5.71 3.43
CA PHE A 75 0.31 5.48 4.05
C PHE A 75 -0.67 4.86 3.05
N LEU A 76 -0.76 5.41 1.83
CA LEU A 76 -1.64 4.87 0.80
C LEU A 76 -1.21 3.47 0.35
N THR A 77 0.08 3.19 0.19
CA THR A 77 0.53 1.84 -0.23
C THR A 77 0.21 0.79 0.82
N ILE A 78 0.47 1.05 2.10
CA ILE A 78 0.20 0.10 3.20
C ILE A 78 -1.31 -0.12 3.37
N THR A 79 -2.11 0.94 3.30
CA THR A 79 -3.58 0.83 3.45
C THR A 79 -4.19 -0.01 2.32
N ILE A 80 -3.75 0.19 1.07
CA ILE A 80 -4.23 -0.60 -0.06
C ILE A 80 -3.82 -2.07 0.10
N MET A 81 -2.56 -2.36 0.44
CA MET A 81 -2.08 -3.73 0.69
C MET A 81 -2.93 -4.46 1.73
N ASN A 82 -3.19 -3.79 2.85
CA ASN A 82 -3.98 -4.38 3.93
C ASN A 82 -5.45 -4.55 3.53
N PHE A 83 -6.03 -3.60 2.79
CA PHE A 83 -7.42 -3.68 2.34
C PHE A 83 -7.63 -4.84 1.38
N ILE A 84 -6.74 -5.02 0.41
CA ILE A 84 -6.77 -6.16 -0.51
C ILE A 84 -6.61 -7.47 0.28
N GLY A 85 -5.76 -7.45 1.29
CA GLY A 85 -5.53 -8.58 2.18
C GLY A 85 -6.75 -9.13 2.92
N LEU A 86 -7.83 -8.36 3.03
CA LEU A 86 -9.08 -8.80 3.65
C LEU A 86 -9.89 -9.73 2.76
N PHE A 87 -9.63 -9.73 1.45
CA PHE A 87 -10.32 -10.65 0.55
C PHE A 87 -9.79 -12.08 0.74
N PRO A 88 -10.68 -13.09 0.67
CA PRO A 88 -10.29 -14.47 0.87
C PRO A 88 -9.23 -14.90 -0.16
N TYR A 89 -8.25 -15.68 0.30
CA TYR A 89 -7.18 -16.26 -0.50
C TYR A 89 -6.19 -15.26 -1.15
N ILE A 90 -6.15 -14.00 -0.71
CA ILE A 90 -5.10 -13.07 -1.14
C ILE A 90 -3.92 -13.10 -0.16
N PHE A 91 -2.72 -13.36 -0.69
CA PHE A 91 -1.47 -13.28 0.07
C PHE A 91 -1.21 -11.83 0.50
N THR A 92 -1.08 -11.60 1.80
CA THR A 92 -0.80 -10.29 2.40
C THR A 92 0.69 -10.06 2.56
N PRO A 93 1.34 -9.27 1.69
CA PRO A 93 2.79 -9.08 1.77
C PRO A 93 3.16 -8.35 3.07
N SER A 94 2.30 -7.44 3.56
CA SER A 94 2.50 -6.67 4.79
C SER A 94 2.60 -7.52 6.09
N SER A 95 2.19 -8.80 6.10
CA SER A 95 2.34 -9.65 7.28
C SER A 95 3.79 -10.15 7.49
N HIS A 96 4.64 -10.07 6.47
CA HIS A 96 6.03 -10.51 6.56
C HIS A 96 6.95 -9.38 7.01
N LEU A 97 7.79 -9.68 8.01
CA LEU A 97 8.85 -8.77 8.50
C LEU A 97 9.84 -8.37 7.40
N SER A 98 10.03 -9.20 6.38
CA SER A 98 10.91 -8.89 5.24
C SER A 98 10.45 -7.68 4.42
N ILE A 99 9.18 -7.27 4.52
CA ILE A 99 8.70 -6.02 3.91
C ILE A 99 8.64 -4.89 4.93
N THR A 100 8.10 -5.15 6.12
CA THR A 100 7.85 -4.08 7.09
C THR A 100 9.12 -3.52 7.72
N LEU A 101 10.15 -4.35 7.96
CA LEU A 101 11.43 -3.89 8.52
C LEU A 101 12.23 -2.96 7.58
N PRO A 102 12.49 -3.31 6.30
CA PRO A 102 13.20 -2.39 5.42
C PRO A 102 12.39 -1.11 5.17
N LEU A 103 11.06 -1.21 5.09
CA LEU A 103 10.20 -0.03 4.93
C LEU A 103 10.26 0.89 6.16
N SER A 104 10.22 0.35 7.39
CA SER A 104 10.31 1.16 8.60
C SER A 104 11.71 1.74 8.82
N LEU A 105 12.76 0.96 8.57
CA LEU A 105 14.14 1.39 8.77
C LEU A 105 14.53 2.52 7.79
N THR A 106 14.16 2.38 6.51
CA THR A 106 14.43 3.40 5.50
C THR A 106 13.72 4.72 5.84
N ILE A 107 12.46 4.65 6.25
CA ILE A 107 11.69 5.82 6.70
C ILE A 107 12.34 6.46 7.92
N TRP A 108 12.67 5.66 8.93
CA TRP A 108 13.28 6.16 10.17
C TRP A 108 14.60 6.90 9.90
N MET A 109 15.48 6.33 9.07
CA MET A 109 16.74 6.96 8.69
C MET A 109 16.57 8.19 7.78
N SER A 110 15.44 8.31 7.06
CA SER A 110 15.20 9.43 6.13
C SER A 110 14.58 10.67 6.79
N ILE A 111 13.94 10.49 7.95
CA ILE A 111 13.22 11.56 8.67
C ILE A 111 14.05 12.13 9.82
N MET A 112 14.87 11.30 10.45
CA MET A 112 15.93 11.75 11.36
C MET A 112 17.04 12.43 10.56
#